data_AF-A0A158R642-F1
#
_entry.id   AF-A0A158R642-F1
#
_cell.length_a   1.000
_cell.length_b   1.000
_cell.length_c   1.000
_cell.angle_alpha   90.00
_cell.angle_beta   90.00
_cell.angle_gamma   90.00
#
_symmetry.space_group_name_H-M   'P 1'
#
loop_
_entity.id
_entity.type
_entity.pdbx_description
1 polymer ?
#
loop_
_entity_poly.entity_id
_entity_poly.type
_entity_poly.pdbx_seq_one_letter_code
_entity_poly.pdbx_strand_id
1 'polypeptide(L)'
;MGHFYRFESGGQNLYGEEEHSKRKKRGANVQSEGGGNNIPVLLAMYRWLVVLCLFTAATPSACTASRPSLASIAYGGRIHRNYIINNFNDDNDRTVPAIRVIRLKIDYPNASISSINDYATWNILMKNSVLASLRFINKHWLLCGETPYKKEVNDCGKLEVTGEVLGPTHYRINATFIAQRDPVSSAKVGATSTVFALLQIGLRGGIFQYTNELKILGKPDVKLNFDEEFFCFRGSILVGEDRCSKFNVFEAQCIPGTRYDHRIKRCVRCPKGSYQPLYGQERCVRCGIGFTTLRDGHVDKHSCIVECQPGYFLETRLSQCLPCGYTAYQPYRDSSICYSCPPGTITLTPTAVSITQCKSNCPPGEERTADGNCTPCRVGFFKTEDDLFCRPCNPTVTTSTTGAVSESQCNLTNCKPGFYFNQHFHLCLRCGYGEYQDDNGALQCKKCPAGYTTKIFGAKSISDCKSMNQCETGEHRCHWLAACFDLPDEGNQPRYGCRCQPGFVGNGFECTDICLHLCLNGGKCIKTSRGFPKCICPPNFEGKRCELNFNKKEENEIVVRE
;
A
#
# COMPACT_ATOMS: atom_id res chain seq x y z
N MET A 1 13.67 48.08 -10.33
CA MET A 1 15.01 47.48 -10.05
C MET A 1 14.78 46.31 -9.09
N GLY A 2 15.21 45.07 -9.32
CA GLY A 2 15.76 44.46 -10.53
C GLY A 2 16.90 43.47 -10.24
N HIS A 3 16.74 42.18 -10.62
CA HIS A 3 17.77 41.12 -10.67
C HIS A 3 18.38 40.67 -9.30
N PHE A 4 18.99 39.49 -9.13
CA PHE A 4 18.68 38.11 -9.59
C PHE A 4 19.65 37.12 -8.86
N TYR A 5 19.21 35.91 -8.49
CA TYR A 5 20.03 34.80 -7.91
C TYR A 5 20.71 35.14 -6.56
N ARG A 6 21.29 34.21 -5.77
CA ARG A 6 21.79 32.83 -5.99
C ARG A 6 21.77 32.06 -4.65
N PHE A 7 21.63 30.73 -4.66
CA PHE A 7 21.95 29.89 -3.50
C PHE A 7 22.76 28.64 -3.89
N GLU A 8 23.99 28.64 -3.42
CA GLU A 8 24.94 27.54 -3.25
C GLU A 8 25.20 27.44 -1.73
N SER A 9 25.74 26.38 -1.12
CA SER A 9 26.08 25.01 -1.54
C SER A 9 26.41 24.17 -0.27
N GLY A 10 26.67 22.86 -0.43
CA GLY A 10 27.25 22.00 0.63
C GLY A 10 26.25 21.39 1.62
N GLY A 11 26.27 20.09 1.93
CA GLY A 11 27.01 18.98 1.30
C GLY A 11 28.35 18.61 1.97
N GLN A 12 28.34 17.47 2.68
CA GLN A 12 29.44 16.60 3.20
C GLN A 12 28.69 15.40 3.86
N ASN A 13 29.17 14.15 4.02
CA ASN A 13 30.45 13.43 3.83
C ASN A 13 30.14 11.89 3.96
N LEU A 14 30.84 10.83 3.50
CA LEU A 14 32.11 10.56 2.81
C LEU A 14 31.96 9.32 1.84
N TYR A 15 32.91 9.14 0.91
CA TYR A 15 33.62 7.92 0.40
C TYR A 15 33.17 6.47 0.80
N GLY A 16 33.45 5.40 0.03
CA GLY A 16 34.12 5.24 -1.29
C GLY A 16 34.66 3.80 -1.58
N GLU A 17 34.72 3.42 -2.88
CA GLU A 17 35.70 2.56 -3.65
C GLU A 17 36.47 1.36 -3.00
N GLU A 18 36.78 0.20 -3.63
CA GLU A 18 36.40 -0.53 -4.89
C GLU A 18 36.57 -2.08 -4.66
N GLU A 19 37.15 -3.07 -5.40
CA GLU A 19 37.90 -3.24 -6.68
C GLU A 19 37.64 -4.66 -7.32
N HIS A 20 38.64 -5.50 -7.66
CA HIS A 20 38.54 -6.54 -8.71
C HIS A 20 38.67 -8.04 -8.31
N SER A 21 37.81 -8.87 -8.91
CA SER A 21 38.09 -10.10 -9.70
C SER A 21 39.14 -11.16 -9.25
N LYS A 22 38.70 -12.43 -9.05
CA LYS A 22 39.17 -13.65 -9.80
C LYS A 22 38.60 -15.04 -9.34
N ARG A 23 38.11 -15.82 -10.33
CA ARG A 23 38.24 -17.29 -10.59
C ARG A 23 38.15 -18.40 -9.48
N LYS A 24 37.25 -19.38 -9.76
CA LYS A 24 37.40 -20.88 -9.81
C LYS A 24 37.20 -21.82 -8.56
N LYS A 25 36.12 -22.61 -8.67
CA LYS A 25 36.00 -24.11 -8.64
C LYS A 25 36.02 -24.95 -7.32
N ARG A 26 35.10 -25.95 -7.31
CA ARG A 26 34.94 -27.19 -6.48
C ARG A 26 34.40 -26.99 -5.05
N GLY A 27 33.53 -27.86 -4.50
CA GLY A 27 32.72 -28.95 -5.11
C GLY A 27 32.26 -30.05 -4.10
N ALA A 28 31.10 -30.71 -4.38
CA ALA A 28 30.49 -31.83 -3.62
C ALA A 28 30.00 -31.47 -2.18
N ASN A 29 29.10 -32.21 -1.48
CA ASN A 29 28.27 -33.40 -1.79
C ASN A 29 26.91 -33.25 -1.03
N VAL A 30 25.75 -33.55 -1.62
CA VAL A 30 24.94 -34.80 -1.46
C VAL A 30 24.53 -35.16 -0.02
N GLN A 31 23.23 -35.06 0.27
CA GLN A 31 22.41 -36.21 0.74
C GLN A 31 20.90 -35.96 0.50
N SER A 32 20.10 -37.03 0.42
CA SER A 32 18.68 -36.99 0.01
C SER A 32 17.92 -38.28 0.36
N GLU A 33 16.67 -38.15 0.79
CA GLU A 33 15.67 -39.23 0.96
C GLU A 33 14.30 -38.70 0.47
N GLY A 34 13.34 -39.50 -0.03
CA GLY A 34 13.35 -40.93 -0.38
C GLY A 34 11.94 -41.44 -0.78
N GLY A 35 11.80 -42.08 -1.95
CA GLY A 35 10.52 -42.61 -2.51
C GLY A 35 9.73 -41.61 -3.39
N GLY A 36 9.06 -41.97 -4.49
CA GLY A 36 8.83 -43.26 -5.15
C GLY A 36 7.48 -43.90 -4.76
N ASN A 37 6.58 -44.33 -5.65
CA ASN A 37 6.48 -44.30 -7.13
C ASN A 37 4.98 -44.12 -7.50
N ASN A 38 4.44 -44.13 -8.73
CA ASN A 38 4.87 -44.43 -10.12
C ASN A 38 3.97 -43.56 -11.07
N ILE A 39 3.69 -43.73 -12.38
CA ILE A 39 4.01 -44.68 -13.47
C ILE A 39 4.00 -43.88 -14.82
N PRO A 40 4.60 -44.35 -15.95
CA PRO A 40 4.95 -43.46 -17.08
C PRO A 40 4.15 -43.65 -18.37
N VAL A 41 4.24 -42.66 -19.30
CA VAL A 41 4.31 -42.79 -20.78
C VAL A 41 4.51 -41.39 -21.42
N LEU A 42 4.88 -41.33 -22.72
CA LEU A 42 4.84 -40.16 -23.64
C LEU A 42 5.98 -39.11 -23.72
N LEU A 43 7.12 -39.23 -23.04
CA LEU A 43 8.23 -38.23 -23.15
C LEU A 43 9.64 -38.78 -23.41
N ALA A 44 9.78 -39.88 -24.16
CA ALA A 44 11.06 -40.57 -24.39
C ALA A 44 11.43 -40.87 -25.86
N MET A 45 10.96 -40.07 -26.85
CA MET A 45 11.23 -40.32 -28.29
C MET A 45 12.02 -39.22 -29.03
N TYR A 46 12.45 -38.14 -28.38
CA TYR A 46 13.04 -36.97 -29.07
C TYR A 46 14.56 -36.78 -28.89
N ARG A 47 15.33 -37.85 -28.64
CA ARG A 47 16.80 -37.76 -28.45
C ARG A 47 17.64 -38.90 -29.05
N TRP A 48 17.13 -39.60 -30.06
CA TRP A 48 17.81 -40.74 -30.72
C TRP A 48 17.95 -40.63 -32.25
N LEU A 49 17.80 -39.44 -32.84
CA LEU A 49 17.87 -39.19 -34.29
C LEU A 49 18.91 -38.11 -34.68
N VAL A 50 20.16 -38.28 -34.23
CA VAL A 50 21.31 -37.42 -34.63
C VAL A 50 22.60 -38.23 -34.93
N VAL A 51 22.63 -39.55 -34.68
CA VAL A 51 23.87 -40.37 -34.74
C VAL A 51 23.68 -41.62 -35.62
N LEU A 52 22.97 -41.49 -36.75
CA LEU A 52 22.70 -42.61 -37.66
C LEU A 52 22.58 -42.18 -39.14
N CYS A 53 23.50 -41.31 -39.58
CA CYS A 53 23.75 -41.00 -41.00
C CYS A 53 25.21 -41.30 -41.41
N LEU A 54 25.84 -42.27 -40.75
CA LEU A 54 27.11 -42.88 -41.17
C LEU A 54 26.95 -44.39 -41.15
N PHE A 55 27.53 -45.04 -42.18
CA PHE A 55 27.45 -46.47 -42.53
C PHE A 55 26.18 -46.97 -43.26
N THR A 56 26.40 -48.01 -44.07
CA THR A 56 25.47 -48.75 -44.96
C THR A 56 24.73 -47.94 -46.04
N ALA A 57 25.21 -48.08 -47.28
CA ALA A 57 24.82 -47.31 -48.46
C ALA A 57 23.48 -47.74 -49.09
N ALA A 58 22.73 -46.76 -49.62
CA ALA A 58 21.77 -46.93 -50.71
C ALA A 58 21.53 -45.61 -51.48
N THR A 59 21.98 -45.53 -52.74
CA THR A 59 21.61 -44.57 -53.82
C THR A 59 21.59 -43.04 -53.56
N PRO A 60 22.23 -42.20 -54.43
CA PRO A 60 22.30 -40.75 -54.23
C PRO A 60 21.09 -39.98 -54.80
N SER A 61 20.04 -39.77 -53.99
CA SER A 61 18.90 -38.91 -54.40
C SER A 61 18.18 -38.14 -53.28
N ALA A 62 18.50 -38.40 -51.99
CA ALA A 62 17.65 -37.98 -50.86
C ALA A 62 18.24 -36.88 -49.94
N CYS A 63 19.24 -36.11 -50.39
CA CYS A 63 19.87 -35.04 -49.59
C CYS A 63 19.85 -33.66 -50.28
N THR A 64 18.69 -33.24 -50.77
CA THR A 64 18.47 -31.84 -51.17
C THR A 64 18.26 -30.98 -49.93
N ALA A 65 19.13 -30.00 -49.70
CA ALA A 65 18.91 -28.99 -48.67
C ALA A 65 17.61 -28.23 -48.98
N SER A 66 16.69 -28.15 -48.01
CA SER A 66 15.40 -27.50 -48.21
C SER A 66 15.60 -26.02 -48.54
N ARG A 67 15.18 -25.62 -49.75
CA ARG A 67 15.26 -24.23 -50.22
C ARG A 67 14.57 -23.31 -49.20
N PRO A 68 15.23 -22.25 -48.69
CA PRO A 68 14.52 -21.23 -47.94
C PRO A 68 13.49 -20.58 -48.86
N SER A 69 12.22 -20.67 -48.48
CA SER A 69 11.16 -19.91 -49.14
C SER A 69 11.30 -18.43 -48.78
N LEU A 70 10.87 -17.53 -49.67
CA LEU A 70 10.95 -16.08 -49.44
C LEU A 70 10.19 -15.66 -48.16
N ALA A 71 9.17 -16.41 -47.78
CA ALA A 71 8.46 -16.29 -46.50
C ALA A 71 9.38 -16.42 -45.26
N SER A 72 10.44 -17.23 -45.30
CA SER A 72 11.36 -17.40 -44.16
C SER A 72 11.99 -16.08 -43.73
N ILE A 73 12.30 -15.20 -44.68
CA ILE A 73 12.94 -13.90 -44.44
C ILE A 73 11.93 -12.88 -43.91
N ALA A 74 10.68 -12.93 -44.40
CA ALA A 74 9.58 -12.10 -43.89
C ALA A 74 9.24 -12.41 -42.41
N TYR A 75 9.40 -13.67 -41.97
CA TYR A 75 9.04 -14.12 -40.62
C TYR A 75 10.23 -14.47 -39.70
N GLY A 76 11.47 -14.38 -40.18
CA GLY A 76 12.69 -14.94 -39.59
C GLY A 76 13.24 -14.28 -38.32
N GLY A 77 12.40 -13.73 -37.44
CA GLY A 77 12.86 -13.11 -36.20
C GLY A 77 11.81 -13.09 -35.09
N ARG A 78 12.27 -12.92 -33.83
CA ARG A 78 11.40 -12.67 -32.66
C ARG A 78 10.77 -11.27 -32.73
N ILE A 79 9.82 -11.09 -33.63
CA ILE A 79 9.17 -9.80 -33.92
C ILE A 79 7.65 -9.99 -33.86
N HIS A 80 7.13 -10.19 -32.64
CA HIS A 80 5.70 -10.32 -32.36
C HIS A 80 5.36 -9.67 -31.01
N ARG A 81 4.89 -8.40 -31.05
CA ARG A 81 3.93 -7.78 -30.11
C ARG A 81 3.62 -6.31 -30.40
N ASN A 82 4.59 -5.50 -30.84
CA ASN A 82 4.48 -4.04 -30.68
C ASN A 82 3.95 -3.21 -31.88
N TYR A 83 3.73 -3.77 -33.09
CA TYR A 83 3.35 -2.95 -34.26
C TYR A 83 1.90 -2.43 -34.26
N ILE A 84 1.02 -3.00 -33.43
CA ILE A 84 -0.39 -2.59 -33.37
C ILE A 84 -0.57 -1.17 -32.78
N ILE A 85 0.44 -0.61 -32.13
CA ILE A 85 0.30 0.62 -31.31
C ILE A 85 0.59 1.92 -32.10
N ASN A 86 1.52 1.92 -33.06
CA ASN A 86 2.15 3.17 -33.52
C ASN A 86 1.61 3.78 -34.83
N ASN A 87 0.76 3.09 -35.59
CA ASN A 87 0.26 3.55 -36.91
C ASN A 87 -1.29 3.67 -36.96
N PHE A 88 -1.90 4.16 -35.89
CA PHE A 88 -3.33 4.53 -35.83
C PHE A 88 -3.59 6.04 -36.03
N ASN A 89 -2.62 6.76 -36.59
CA ASN A 89 -2.70 8.20 -36.88
C ASN A 89 -2.70 8.49 -38.40
N ASP A 90 -3.63 7.90 -39.16
CA ASP A 90 -4.29 8.60 -40.27
C ASP A 90 -5.56 7.84 -40.74
N ASP A 91 -6.47 8.57 -41.38
CA ASP A 91 -7.87 8.18 -41.61
C ASP A 91 -8.14 7.31 -42.86
N ASN A 92 -9.33 6.70 -42.87
CA ASN A 92 -10.02 6.03 -44.00
C ASN A 92 -9.36 4.86 -44.76
N ASP A 93 -8.04 4.77 -44.96
CA ASP A 93 -7.47 3.70 -45.80
C ASP A 93 -7.50 2.33 -45.09
N ARG A 94 -8.23 1.36 -45.67
CA ARG A 94 -8.40 -0.01 -45.15
C ARG A 94 -7.20 -0.95 -45.41
N THR A 95 -6.05 -0.43 -45.82
CA THR A 95 -4.86 -1.25 -46.15
C THR A 95 -3.54 -0.61 -45.74
N VAL A 96 -2.52 -1.43 -45.50
CA VAL A 96 -1.12 -1.02 -45.34
C VAL A 96 -0.25 -1.59 -46.47
N PRO A 97 0.91 -1.00 -46.78
CA PRO A 97 1.85 -1.59 -47.74
C PRO A 97 2.35 -2.97 -47.27
N ALA A 98 2.43 -3.95 -48.20
CA ALA A 98 3.08 -5.24 -47.96
C ALA A 98 4.61 -5.11 -47.95
N ILE A 99 5.27 -6.08 -47.30
CA ILE A 99 6.74 -6.19 -47.28
C ILE A 99 7.21 -6.75 -48.62
N ARG A 100 7.94 -5.96 -49.41
CA ARG A 100 8.60 -6.41 -50.64
C ARG A 100 9.85 -7.22 -50.29
N VAL A 101 9.94 -8.46 -50.75
CA VAL A 101 11.14 -9.30 -50.64
C VAL A 101 11.62 -9.65 -52.04
N ILE A 102 12.89 -9.37 -52.33
CA ILE A 102 13.52 -9.60 -53.64
C ILE A 102 14.44 -10.80 -53.54
N ARG A 103 14.44 -11.64 -54.60
CA ARG A 103 15.45 -12.67 -54.87
C ARG A 103 16.31 -12.26 -56.05
N LEU A 104 17.56 -11.93 -55.74
CA LEU A 104 18.62 -11.73 -56.72
C LEU A 104 19.23 -13.08 -57.09
N LYS A 105 19.33 -13.37 -58.39
CA LYS A 105 20.02 -14.55 -58.94
C LYS A 105 21.19 -14.07 -59.81
N ILE A 106 22.40 -14.31 -59.35
CA ILE A 106 23.63 -13.99 -60.10
C ILE A 106 24.25 -15.32 -60.56
N ASP A 107 24.26 -15.52 -61.86
CA ASP A 107 24.78 -16.71 -62.52
C ASP A 107 26.26 -16.51 -62.91
N TYR A 108 27.12 -17.48 -62.60
CA TYR A 108 28.54 -17.52 -62.94
C TYR A 108 28.81 -18.80 -63.76
N PRO A 109 28.77 -18.74 -65.10
CA PRO A 109 28.83 -19.94 -65.97
C PRO A 109 30.24 -20.54 -66.13
N ASN A 110 31.28 -19.83 -65.67
CA ASN A 110 32.70 -20.20 -65.79
C ASN A 110 33.42 -20.18 -64.42
N ALA A 111 32.75 -20.65 -63.37
CA ALA A 111 33.27 -20.72 -62.01
C ALA A 111 34.13 -21.98 -61.77
N SER A 112 35.21 -21.85 -60.99
CA SER A 112 36.05 -22.99 -60.59
C SER A 112 35.47 -23.70 -59.36
N ILE A 113 34.61 -24.69 -59.57
CA ILE A 113 33.82 -25.30 -58.47
C ILE A 113 34.68 -26.20 -57.55
N SER A 114 35.73 -26.83 -58.07
CA SER A 114 36.71 -27.54 -57.23
C SER A 114 37.31 -26.59 -56.17
N SER A 115 37.74 -25.40 -56.60
CA SER A 115 38.32 -24.36 -55.76
C SER A 115 37.36 -23.73 -54.75
N ILE A 116 36.05 -24.02 -54.81
CA ILE A 116 35.07 -23.58 -53.80
C ILE A 116 35.11 -24.48 -52.58
N ASN A 117 35.29 -25.80 -52.78
CA ASN A 117 35.23 -26.80 -51.71
C ASN A 117 36.40 -26.69 -50.71
N ASP A 118 37.52 -26.12 -51.16
CA ASP A 118 38.70 -25.85 -50.30
C ASP A 118 38.42 -24.80 -49.21
N TYR A 119 37.39 -23.95 -49.39
CA TYR A 119 37.01 -22.90 -48.43
C TYR A 119 35.93 -23.37 -47.46
N ALA A 120 36.34 -23.90 -46.31
CA ALA A 120 35.45 -24.32 -45.23
C ALA A 120 34.48 -23.21 -44.72
N THR A 121 34.75 -21.94 -45.02
CA THR A 121 33.93 -20.77 -44.66
C THR A 121 33.25 -20.10 -45.86
N TRP A 122 33.23 -20.72 -47.05
CA TRP A 122 32.73 -20.14 -48.30
C TRP A 122 31.36 -19.44 -48.18
N ASN A 123 30.39 -20.07 -47.51
CA ASN A 123 29.05 -19.49 -47.32
C ASN A 123 29.07 -18.16 -46.55
N ILE A 124 30.00 -17.97 -45.61
CA ILE A 124 30.16 -16.73 -44.83
C ILE A 124 30.83 -15.66 -45.70
N LEU A 125 31.88 -16.04 -46.44
CA LEU A 125 32.60 -15.18 -47.38
C LEU A 125 31.67 -14.66 -48.49
N MET A 126 30.90 -15.55 -49.12
CA MET A 126 29.89 -15.22 -50.13
C MET A 126 28.81 -14.28 -49.56
N LYS A 127 28.27 -14.56 -48.36
CA LYS A 127 27.29 -13.68 -47.72
C LYS A 127 27.86 -12.29 -47.43
N ASN A 128 29.08 -12.21 -46.88
CA ASN A 128 29.72 -10.94 -46.55
C ASN A 128 30.04 -10.11 -47.79
N SER A 129 30.48 -10.75 -48.89
CA SER A 129 30.72 -10.09 -50.17
C SER A 129 29.44 -9.47 -50.74
N VAL A 130 28.37 -10.25 -50.90
CA VAL A 130 27.10 -9.74 -51.47
C VAL A 130 26.47 -8.67 -50.57
N LEU A 131 26.59 -8.81 -49.23
CA LEU A 131 26.18 -7.77 -48.30
C LEU A 131 26.99 -6.47 -48.46
N ALA A 132 28.30 -6.55 -48.73
CA ALA A 132 29.12 -5.38 -49.01
C ALA A 132 28.72 -4.71 -50.34
N SER A 133 28.48 -5.49 -51.40
CA SER A 133 27.97 -5.00 -52.69
C SER A 133 26.62 -4.30 -52.54
N LEU A 134 25.67 -4.89 -51.81
CA LEU A 134 24.36 -4.28 -51.55
C LEU A 134 24.47 -3.02 -50.67
N ARG A 135 25.27 -3.05 -49.60
CA ARG A 135 25.56 -1.86 -48.76
C ARG A 135 26.18 -0.71 -49.55
N PHE A 136 27.07 -1.01 -50.51
CA PHE A 136 27.67 0.01 -51.37
C PHE A 136 26.62 0.72 -52.22
N ILE A 137 25.71 -0.02 -52.87
CA ILE A 137 24.62 0.59 -53.64
C ILE A 137 23.64 1.31 -52.70
N ASN A 138 23.32 0.70 -51.54
CA ASN A 138 22.38 1.25 -50.55
C ASN A 138 22.84 2.59 -49.93
N LYS A 139 24.16 2.83 -49.88
CA LYS A 139 24.78 4.11 -49.47
C LYS A 139 24.51 5.27 -50.44
N HIS A 140 24.18 4.97 -51.70
CA HIS A 140 23.90 5.95 -52.74
C HIS A 140 22.42 5.99 -53.17
N TRP A 141 21.67 4.91 -52.93
CA TRP A 141 20.26 4.74 -53.29
C TRP A 141 19.54 3.91 -52.24
N LEU A 142 18.43 4.38 -51.69
CA LEU A 142 17.75 3.73 -50.56
C LEU A 142 16.94 2.51 -51.02
N LEU A 143 17.63 1.39 -51.26
CA LEU A 143 17.10 0.17 -51.90
C LEU A 143 16.70 -0.94 -50.92
N CYS A 144 17.25 -0.94 -49.70
CA CYS A 144 16.93 -1.93 -48.67
C CYS A 144 15.83 -1.38 -47.74
N GLY A 145 14.70 -2.08 -47.69
CA GLY A 145 13.45 -1.55 -47.13
C GLY A 145 13.45 -1.50 -45.61
N GLU A 146 12.85 -0.47 -45.03
CA GLU A 146 12.72 -0.37 -43.57
C GLU A 146 11.92 -1.54 -42.98
N THR A 147 12.30 -1.97 -41.77
CA THR A 147 11.46 -2.92 -41.02
C THR A 147 10.52 -2.12 -40.10
N PRO A 148 9.21 -2.42 -40.06
CA PRO A 148 8.17 -1.55 -39.44
C PRO A 148 8.29 -1.27 -37.92
N TYR A 149 9.38 -1.69 -37.27
CA TYR A 149 9.64 -1.56 -35.84
C TYR A 149 10.79 -0.59 -35.50
N LYS A 150 11.52 -0.05 -36.51
CA LYS A 150 12.61 0.92 -36.32
C LYS A 150 12.66 1.91 -37.49
N LYS A 151 12.68 3.23 -37.20
CA LYS A 151 13.05 4.31 -38.13
C LYS A 151 14.59 4.40 -38.31
N GLU A 152 15.24 3.26 -38.45
CA GLU A 152 16.67 3.17 -38.74
C GLU A 152 16.83 2.67 -40.17
N VAL A 153 17.59 3.39 -40.98
CA VAL A 153 17.84 3.05 -42.38
C VAL A 153 18.44 1.64 -42.45
N ASN A 154 17.71 0.71 -43.07
CA ASN A 154 18.13 -0.69 -43.16
C ASN A 154 19.37 -0.81 -44.06
N ASP A 155 20.46 -1.32 -43.51
CA ASP A 155 21.75 -1.50 -44.19
C ASP A 155 21.83 -2.80 -45.01
N CYS A 156 20.67 -3.39 -45.34
CA CYS A 156 20.52 -4.72 -45.92
C CYS A 156 20.92 -5.88 -44.98
N GLY A 157 21.24 -5.64 -43.69
CA GLY A 157 21.82 -6.63 -42.77
C GLY A 157 21.00 -7.91 -42.52
N LYS A 158 19.70 -7.93 -42.89
CA LYS A 158 18.84 -9.13 -42.89
C LYS A 158 18.97 -10.01 -44.15
N LEU A 159 19.94 -9.73 -45.02
CA LEU A 159 20.24 -10.52 -46.21
C LEU A 159 20.48 -12.01 -45.88
N GLU A 160 19.75 -12.90 -46.54
CA GLU A 160 20.14 -14.31 -46.69
C GLU A 160 20.84 -14.50 -48.04
N VAL A 161 21.88 -15.35 -48.07
CA VAL A 161 22.61 -15.70 -49.29
C VAL A 161 22.85 -17.19 -49.29
N THR A 162 22.54 -17.84 -50.41
CA THR A 162 22.72 -19.28 -50.63
C THR A 162 23.38 -19.51 -51.99
N GLY A 163 24.16 -20.57 -52.11
CA GLY A 163 24.87 -20.95 -53.33
C GLY A 163 24.29 -22.23 -53.91
N GLU A 164 24.19 -22.30 -55.24
CA GLU A 164 23.57 -23.42 -55.96
C GLU A 164 24.52 -23.83 -57.10
N VAL A 165 25.04 -25.06 -57.06
CA VAL A 165 25.83 -25.65 -58.16
C VAL A 165 24.86 -26.17 -59.22
N LEU A 166 24.99 -25.69 -60.46
CA LEU A 166 24.08 -25.99 -61.57
C LEU A 166 24.71 -26.86 -62.66
N GLY A 167 26.04 -26.95 -62.69
CA GLY A 167 26.83 -27.75 -63.62
C GLY A 167 28.30 -27.73 -63.21
N PRO A 168 29.21 -28.40 -63.96
CA PRO A 168 30.62 -28.53 -63.56
C PRO A 168 31.39 -27.20 -63.50
N THR A 169 30.96 -26.19 -64.26
CA THR A 169 31.52 -24.83 -64.25
C THR A 169 30.49 -23.75 -63.88
N HIS A 170 29.22 -24.13 -63.62
CA HIS A 170 28.14 -23.16 -63.42
C HIS A 170 27.75 -23.09 -61.93
N TYR A 171 28.07 -21.95 -61.32
CA TYR A 171 27.67 -21.60 -59.95
C TYR A 171 26.63 -20.47 -59.96
N ARG A 172 25.62 -20.54 -59.08
CA ARG A 172 24.63 -19.46 -58.90
C ARG A 172 24.63 -18.98 -57.46
N ILE A 173 24.71 -17.65 -57.29
CA ILE A 173 24.44 -16.98 -56.02
C ILE A 173 22.97 -16.57 -56.00
N ASN A 174 22.23 -17.08 -55.01
CA ASN A 174 20.87 -16.66 -54.68
C ASN A 174 20.93 -15.75 -53.44
N ALA A 175 20.59 -14.47 -53.59
CA ALA A 175 20.67 -13.48 -52.51
C ALA A 175 19.31 -12.79 -52.29
N THR A 176 18.79 -12.86 -51.07
CA THR A 176 17.39 -12.57 -50.75
C THR A 176 17.26 -11.60 -49.57
N PHE A 177 16.56 -10.48 -49.78
CA PHE A 177 16.46 -9.40 -48.80
C PHE A 177 15.14 -8.61 -48.90
N ILE A 178 14.81 -7.89 -47.81
CA ILE A 178 13.68 -6.94 -47.77
C ILE A 178 14.09 -5.67 -48.51
N ALA A 179 13.34 -5.32 -49.55
CA ALA A 179 13.64 -4.20 -50.43
C ALA A 179 12.67 -3.02 -50.24
N GLN A 180 13.15 -1.83 -50.57
CA GLN A 180 12.30 -0.65 -50.64
C GLN A 180 11.43 -0.70 -51.90
N ARG A 181 10.30 0.01 -51.88
CA ARG A 181 9.39 0.11 -53.02
C ARG A 181 9.97 1.01 -54.11
N ASP A 182 9.69 0.65 -55.35
CA ASP A 182 9.99 1.53 -56.48
C ASP A 182 8.94 2.66 -56.56
N PRO A 183 9.32 3.89 -56.95
CA PRO A 183 10.68 4.34 -57.22
C PRO A 183 11.51 4.54 -55.94
N VAL A 184 12.73 4.00 -55.93
CA VAL A 184 13.71 4.26 -54.87
C VAL A 184 14.50 5.54 -55.16
N SER A 185 14.71 6.34 -54.12
CA SER A 185 15.40 7.64 -54.19
C SER A 185 16.91 7.51 -54.00
N SER A 186 17.68 8.41 -54.62
CA SER A 186 19.10 8.55 -54.30
C SER A 186 19.27 9.24 -52.94
N ALA A 187 20.22 8.76 -52.13
CA ALA A 187 20.53 9.29 -50.80
C ALA A 187 21.23 10.67 -50.82
N LYS A 188 21.51 11.23 -52.00
CA LYS A 188 22.22 12.52 -52.18
C LYS A 188 21.68 13.43 -53.29
N VAL A 189 20.78 12.93 -54.13
CA VAL A 189 20.26 13.63 -55.32
C VAL A 189 18.76 13.38 -55.38
N GLY A 190 17.96 14.35 -55.82
CA GLY A 190 16.50 14.18 -56.02
C GLY A 190 16.10 13.21 -57.16
N ALA A 191 16.99 12.30 -57.56
CA ALA A 191 16.78 11.34 -58.62
C ALA A 191 16.12 10.06 -58.10
N THR A 192 15.32 9.43 -58.96
CA THR A 192 14.58 8.19 -58.72
C THR A 192 15.03 7.08 -59.67
N SER A 193 14.91 5.82 -59.22
CA SER A 193 15.19 4.63 -60.04
C SER A 193 14.39 3.42 -59.54
N THR A 194 14.59 2.24 -60.13
CA THR A 194 14.03 0.98 -59.61
C THR A 194 15.13 0.11 -59.02
N VAL A 195 14.81 -0.71 -58.03
CA VAL A 195 15.77 -1.63 -57.41
C VAL A 195 16.37 -2.58 -58.46
N PHE A 196 15.58 -3.08 -59.42
CA PHE A 196 16.09 -3.86 -60.54
C PHE A 196 17.13 -3.09 -61.37
N ALA A 197 16.82 -1.85 -61.79
CA ALA A 197 17.74 -1.06 -62.61
C ALA A 197 19.07 -0.79 -61.89
N LEU A 198 19.03 -0.44 -60.61
CA LEU A 198 20.23 -0.20 -59.80
C LEU A 198 21.09 -1.46 -59.62
N LEU A 199 20.46 -2.62 -59.40
CA LEU A 199 21.18 -3.90 -59.28
C LEU A 199 21.75 -4.36 -60.62
N GLN A 200 21.03 -4.14 -61.73
CA GLN A 200 21.50 -4.45 -63.08
C GLN A 200 22.64 -3.52 -63.54
N ILE A 201 22.61 -2.23 -63.15
CA ILE A 201 23.74 -1.29 -63.30
C ILE A 201 24.92 -1.75 -62.45
N GLY A 202 24.67 -2.12 -61.18
CA GLY A 202 25.72 -2.63 -60.29
C GLY A 202 26.38 -3.91 -60.79
N LEU A 203 25.63 -4.83 -61.38
CA LEU A 203 26.15 -6.03 -62.02
C LEU A 203 27.06 -5.69 -63.21
N ARG A 204 26.62 -4.80 -64.10
CA ARG A 204 27.42 -4.34 -65.25
C ARG A 204 28.66 -3.52 -64.85
N GLY A 205 28.58 -2.79 -63.73
CA GLY A 205 29.69 -2.06 -63.13
C GLY A 205 30.61 -2.91 -62.25
N GLY A 206 30.46 -4.25 -62.22
CA GLY A 206 31.33 -5.14 -61.45
C GLY A 206 31.15 -5.06 -59.93
N ILE A 207 30.06 -4.47 -59.42
CA ILE A 207 29.86 -4.27 -57.97
C ILE A 207 29.75 -5.61 -57.21
N PHE A 208 29.25 -6.65 -57.87
CA PHE A 208 29.24 -8.03 -57.37
C PHE A 208 30.55 -8.80 -57.63
N GLN A 209 31.63 -8.11 -58.02
CA GLN A 209 32.98 -8.65 -58.22
C GLN A 209 34.10 -7.86 -57.50
N TYR A 210 33.81 -6.68 -56.91
CA TYR A 210 34.85 -5.84 -56.29
C TYR A 210 35.55 -6.48 -55.09
N THR A 211 34.87 -7.38 -54.38
CA THR A 211 35.46 -8.22 -53.33
C THR A 211 36.41 -9.22 -53.98
N ASN A 212 37.72 -9.13 -53.69
CA ASN A 212 38.76 -10.06 -54.15
C ASN A 212 38.36 -11.54 -53.94
N GLU A 213 37.58 -11.76 -52.90
CA GLU A 213 37.08 -13.02 -52.38
C GLU A 213 36.18 -13.80 -53.38
N LEU A 214 35.47 -13.13 -54.30
CA LEU A 214 34.62 -13.81 -55.31
C LEU A 214 35.31 -14.05 -56.66
N LYS A 215 36.57 -13.65 -56.84
CA LYS A 215 37.27 -13.76 -58.14
C LYS A 215 37.35 -15.19 -58.68
N ILE A 216 37.29 -16.21 -57.82
CA ILE A 216 37.31 -17.64 -58.21
C ILE A 216 36.06 -18.10 -58.98
N LEU A 217 34.98 -17.31 -58.95
CA LEU A 217 33.78 -17.54 -59.77
C LEU A 217 33.88 -16.96 -61.19
N GLY A 218 34.96 -16.22 -61.49
CA GLY A 218 35.15 -15.56 -62.79
C GLY A 218 34.21 -14.37 -63.00
N LYS A 219 33.67 -14.24 -64.21
CA LYS A 219 32.69 -13.20 -64.57
C LYS A 219 31.25 -13.74 -64.45
N PRO A 220 30.32 -13.00 -63.83
CA PRO A 220 28.92 -13.34 -63.87
C PRO A 220 28.34 -13.09 -65.28
N ASP A 221 27.16 -13.65 -65.54
CA ASP A 221 26.30 -13.25 -66.65
C ASP A 221 25.98 -11.74 -66.56
N VAL A 222 25.87 -11.10 -67.72
CA VAL A 222 25.48 -9.68 -67.86
C VAL A 222 23.97 -9.51 -67.61
N LYS A 223 23.17 -10.56 -67.84
CA LYS A 223 21.74 -10.58 -67.56
C LYS A 223 21.48 -10.87 -66.09
N LEU A 224 20.85 -9.92 -65.39
CA LEU A 224 20.39 -10.16 -64.03
C LEU A 224 19.08 -10.95 -64.02
N ASN A 225 19.04 -12.05 -63.28
CA ASN A 225 17.81 -12.78 -62.97
C ASN A 225 17.26 -12.29 -61.61
N PHE A 226 15.96 -11.98 -61.57
CA PHE A 226 15.33 -11.25 -60.46
C PHE A 226 13.90 -11.77 -60.25
N ASP A 227 13.57 -12.18 -59.03
CA ASP A 227 12.20 -12.47 -58.60
C ASP A 227 11.82 -11.49 -57.48
N GLU A 228 10.53 -11.13 -57.36
CA GLU A 228 10.01 -10.40 -56.21
C GLU A 228 8.67 -10.97 -55.74
N GLU A 229 8.46 -10.96 -54.42
CA GLU A 229 7.23 -11.42 -53.77
C GLU A 229 6.85 -10.44 -52.64
N PHE A 230 5.55 -10.18 -52.50
CA PHE A 230 5.00 -9.28 -51.47
C PHE A 230 4.38 -10.08 -50.32
N PHE A 231 4.86 -9.83 -49.10
CA PHE A 231 4.44 -10.54 -47.90
C PHE A 231 3.64 -9.67 -46.94
N CYS A 232 2.52 -10.21 -46.48
CA CYS A 232 1.74 -9.65 -45.39
C CYS A 232 2.18 -10.18 -44.03
N PHE A 233 1.71 -9.53 -42.97
CA PHE A 233 1.96 -9.94 -41.59
C PHE A 233 1.11 -11.18 -41.26
N ARG A 234 1.50 -11.97 -40.26
CA ARG A 234 0.66 -13.08 -39.78
C ARG A 234 -0.70 -12.54 -39.34
N GLY A 235 -1.76 -12.94 -40.05
CA GLY A 235 -3.12 -12.48 -39.81
C GLY A 235 -3.63 -11.39 -40.75
N SER A 236 -2.83 -10.90 -41.72
CA SER A 236 -3.36 -10.07 -42.82
C SER A 236 -3.22 -10.76 -44.18
N ILE A 237 -4.20 -10.50 -45.04
CA ILE A 237 -4.32 -11.05 -46.39
C ILE A 237 -3.79 -10.01 -47.37
N LEU A 238 -3.11 -10.46 -48.45
CA LEU A 238 -2.70 -9.61 -49.57
C LEU A 238 -3.95 -9.16 -50.34
N VAL A 239 -4.06 -7.85 -50.57
CA VAL A 239 -5.18 -7.18 -51.24
C VAL A 239 -4.61 -6.47 -52.46
N GLY A 240 -4.95 -6.95 -53.65
CA GLY A 240 -4.18 -6.64 -54.86
C GLY A 240 -2.82 -7.35 -54.83
N GLU A 241 -1.82 -6.74 -55.46
CA GLU A 241 -0.49 -7.35 -55.63
C GLU A 241 0.50 -6.94 -54.51
N ASP A 242 0.31 -5.77 -53.90
CA ASP A 242 1.32 -5.13 -53.06
C ASP A 242 0.79 -4.56 -51.73
N ARG A 243 -0.50 -4.68 -51.40
CA ARG A 243 -1.09 -4.13 -50.16
C ARG A 243 -1.63 -5.24 -49.27
N CYS A 244 -1.75 -4.97 -47.98
CA CYS A 244 -2.30 -5.89 -46.98
C CYS A 244 -3.51 -5.26 -46.30
N SER A 245 -4.56 -6.06 -46.04
CA SER A 245 -5.73 -5.60 -45.28
C SER A 245 -5.35 -5.05 -43.89
N LYS A 246 -5.79 -3.83 -43.57
CA LYS A 246 -6.00 -3.39 -42.18
C LYS A 246 -7.31 -4.04 -41.72
N PHE A 247 -7.18 -5.18 -41.05
CA PHE A 247 -8.25 -5.97 -40.44
C PHE A 247 -9.34 -6.51 -41.38
N ASN A 248 -9.37 -7.85 -41.50
CA ASN A 248 -10.52 -8.60 -41.01
C ASN A 248 -10.10 -10.02 -40.59
N VAL A 249 -9.37 -10.12 -39.46
CA VAL A 249 -9.29 -11.40 -38.73
C VAL A 249 -10.61 -11.57 -38.00
N PHE A 250 -11.57 -12.23 -38.62
CA PHE A 250 -12.74 -12.70 -37.90
C PHE A 250 -12.31 -13.68 -36.79
N GLU A 251 -12.87 -13.49 -35.60
CA GLU A 251 -13.06 -14.50 -34.55
C GLU A 251 -11.82 -15.06 -33.78
N ALA A 252 -10.58 -14.77 -34.17
CA ALA A 252 -9.40 -15.42 -33.55
C ALA A 252 -8.82 -14.76 -32.27
N GLN A 253 -9.04 -13.46 -32.01
CA GLN A 253 -8.50 -12.79 -30.81
C GLN A 253 -9.51 -11.82 -30.18
N CYS A 254 -10.06 -12.24 -29.04
CA CYS A 254 -11.00 -11.46 -28.26
C CYS A 254 -10.38 -10.16 -27.72
N ILE A 255 -11.15 -9.07 -27.74
CA ILE A 255 -10.73 -7.77 -27.22
C ILE A 255 -10.60 -7.81 -25.68
N PRO A 256 -9.80 -6.92 -25.06
CA PRO A 256 -9.80 -6.73 -23.62
C PRO A 256 -11.23 -6.51 -23.09
N GLY A 257 -11.50 -7.03 -21.90
CA GLY A 257 -12.86 -7.15 -21.33
C GLY A 257 -13.67 -8.34 -21.88
N THR A 258 -13.13 -9.13 -22.82
CA THR A 258 -13.79 -10.35 -23.32
C THR A 258 -12.87 -11.56 -23.27
N ARG A 259 -13.46 -12.76 -23.20
CA ARG A 259 -12.78 -14.06 -23.32
C ARG A 259 -13.34 -14.86 -24.49
N TYR A 260 -12.53 -15.72 -25.09
CA TYR A 260 -13.04 -16.70 -26.05
C TYR A 260 -13.84 -17.80 -25.32
N ASP A 261 -14.92 -18.27 -25.94
CA ASP A 261 -15.68 -19.42 -25.46
C ASP A 261 -15.86 -20.47 -26.56
N HIS A 262 -15.07 -21.53 -26.46
CA HIS A 262 -15.01 -22.64 -27.42
C HIS A 262 -16.36 -23.32 -27.69
N ARG A 263 -17.32 -23.29 -26.76
CA ARG A 263 -18.65 -23.93 -26.94
C ARG A 263 -19.54 -23.19 -27.93
N ILE A 264 -19.37 -21.88 -27.99
CA ILE A 264 -20.18 -20.93 -28.79
C ILE A 264 -19.33 -20.22 -29.86
N LYS A 265 -18.06 -20.62 -30.00
CA LYS A 265 -17.03 -20.13 -30.94
C LYS A 265 -16.81 -18.62 -30.99
N ARG A 266 -17.35 -17.87 -30.04
CA ARG A 266 -17.38 -16.40 -30.02
C ARG A 266 -16.76 -15.83 -28.75
N CYS A 267 -16.35 -14.58 -28.83
CA CYS A 267 -15.94 -13.81 -27.65
C CYS A 267 -17.15 -13.43 -26.80
N VAL A 268 -17.07 -13.65 -25.50
CA VAL A 268 -18.06 -13.23 -24.49
C VAL A 268 -17.43 -12.26 -23.50
N ARG A 269 -18.22 -11.33 -22.96
CA ARG A 269 -17.75 -10.40 -21.92
C ARG A 269 -17.29 -11.16 -20.69
N CYS A 270 -16.28 -10.62 -20.01
CA CYS A 270 -15.88 -11.14 -18.71
C CYS A 270 -17.02 -10.97 -17.70
N PRO A 271 -17.44 -12.05 -17.01
CA PRO A 271 -18.54 -11.96 -16.06
C PRO A 271 -18.16 -11.10 -14.86
N LYS A 272 -19.16 -10.53 -14.19
CA LYS A 272 -19.04 -9.77 -12.94
C LYS A 272 -18.05 -10.41 -11.96
N GLY A 273 -17.18 -9.60 -11.37
CA GLY A 273 -16.07 -10.07 -10.52
C GLY A 273 -14.85 -10.55 -11.30
N SER A 274 -14.78 -10.25 -12.60
CA SER A 274 -13.59 -10.51 -13.41
C SER A 274 -13.36 -9.45 -14.50
N TYR A 275 -12.09 -9.26 -14.83
CA TYR A 275 -11.60 -8.30 -15.82
C TYR A 275 -10.60 -8.98 -16.77
N GLN A 276 -10.26 -8.33 -17.89
CA GLN A 276 -9.25 -8.86 -18.81
C GLN A 276 -8.52 -7.74 -19.57
N PRO A 277 -7.25 -7.41 -19.24
CA PRO A 277 -6.51 -6.35 -19.92
C PRO A 277 -5.84 -6.80 -21.23
N LEU A 278 -5.74 -8.10 -21.50
CA LEU A 278 -5.02 -8.65 -22.65
C LEU A 278 -5.96 -9.14 -23.76
N TYR A 279 -5.51 -9.00 -25.00
CA TYR A 279 -6.17 -9.56 -26.19
C TYR A 279 -6.03 -11.09 -26.25
N GLY A 280 -6.99 -11.76 -26.90
CA GLY A 280 -6.91 -13.17 -27.27
C GLY A 280 -6.97 -14.18 -26.12
N GLN A 281 -7.56 -13.82 -24.98
CA GLN A 281 -7.57 -14.68 -23.79
C GLN A 281 -8.79 -15.58 -23.73
N GLU A 282 -8.63 -16.81 -23.21
CA GLU A 282 -9.72 -17.78 -23.01
C GLU A 282 -10.40 -17.67 -21.63
N ARG A 283 -9.74 -16.98 -20.70
CA ARG A 283 -10.18 -16.82 -19.30
C ARG A 283 -10.07 -15.36 -18.90
N CYS A 284 -10.92 -14.93 -17.98
CA CYS A 284 -10.84 -13.60 -17.36
C CYS A 284 -10.08 -13.69 -16.04
N VAL A 285 -9.36 -12.63 -15.69
CA VAL A 285 -8.69 -12.50 -14.39
C VAL A 285 -9.76 -12.17 -13.35
N ARG A 286 -9.92 -13.02 -12.33
CA ARG A 286 -10.84 -12.74 -11.22
C ARG A 286 -10.30 -11.58 -10.39
N CYS A 287 -11.21 -10.80 -9.81
CA CYS A 287 -10.89 -9.88 -8.74
C CYS A 287 -10.41 -10.64 -7.48
N GLY A 288 -9.79 -9.93 -6.54
CA GLY A 288 -9.35 -10.50 -5.26
C GLY A 288 -10.52 -10.91 -4.37
N ILE A 289 -10.22 -11.64 -3.29
CA ILE A 289 -11.22 -11.98 -2.26
C ILE A 289 -11.80 -10.69 -1.68
N GLY A 290 -13.13 -10.56 -1.68
CA GLY A 290 -13.82 -9.34 -1.25
C GLY A 290 -13.86 -8.21 -2.29
N PHE A 291 -13.54 -8.49 -3.56
CA PHE A 291 -13.63 -7.53 -4.66
C PHE A 291 -14.46 -8.08 -5.83
N THR A 292 -15.25 -7.21 -6.45
CA THR A 292 -16.21 -7.47 -7.53
C THR A 292 -15.99 -6.48 -8.68
N THR A 293 -16.71 -6.60 -9.79
CA THR A 293 -16.81 -5.53 -10.81
C THR A 293 -18.24 -5.01 -10.86
N LEU A 294 -18.46 -3.74 -11.23
CA LEU A 294 -19.83 -3.18 -11.24
C LEU A 294 -20.75 -3.90 -12.26
N ARG A 295 -20.20 -4.31 -13.41
CA ARG A 295 -20.90 -5.00 -14.49
C ARG A 295 -19.97 -6.00 -15.19
N ASP A 296 -20.47 -6.64 -16.24
CA ASP A 296 -19.67 -7.47 -17.15
C ASP A 296 -18.78 -6.64 -18.08
N GLY A 297 -17.62 -7.19 -18.45
CA GLY A 297 -16.82 -6.72 -19.58
C GLY A 297 -15.68 -5.76 -19.26
N HIS A 298 -15.20 -5.73 -18.01
CA HIS A 298 -14.17 -4.78 -17.59
C HIS A 298 -12.75 -5.13 -18.08
N VAL A 299 -11.99 -4.10 -18.42
CA VAL A 299 -10.63 -4.21 -18.98
C VAL A 299 -9.56 -4.17 -17.88
N ASP A 300 -9.67 -3.22 -16.96
CA ASP A 300 -8.60 -2.87 -16.02
C ASP A 300 -8.79 -3.51 -14.62
N LYS A 301 -7.69 -3.81 -13.92
CA LYS A 301 -7.70 -4.23 -12.52
C LYS A 301 -8.35 -3.19 -11.60
N HIS A 302 -8.23 -1.90 -11.90
CA HIS A 302 -8.90 -0.82 -11.16
C HIS A 302 -10.44 -0.87 -11.26
N SER A 303 -11.00 -1.75 -12.11
CA SER A 303 -12.43 -2.07 -12.11
C SER A 303 -12.85 -3.03 -10.99
N CYS A 304 -11.89 -3.65 -10.28
CA CYS A 304 -12.15 -4.45 -9.10
C CYS A 304 -12.41 -3.53 -7.90
N ILE A 305 -13.68 -3.21 -7.70
CA ILE A 305 -14.23 -2.48 -6.55
C ILE A 305 -14.51 -3.45 -5.39
N VAL A 306 -14.72 -2.95 -4.17
CA VAL A 306 -15.08 -3.77 -3.00
C VAL A 306 -16.46 -4.47 -3.19
N GLU A 307 -16.57 -5.71 -2.73
CA GLU A 307 -17.83 -6.48 -2.68
C GLU A 307 -18.68 -6.03 -1.48
N CYS A 308 -19.86 -5.46 -1.73
CA CYS A 308 -20.71 -4.96 -0.65
C CYS A 308 -21.62 -6.05 -0.09
N GLN A 309 -21.53 -6.29 1.22
CA GLN A 309 -22.41 -7.19 1.94
C GLN A 309 -23.84 -6.59 2.03
N PRO A 310 -24.89 -7.42 2.24
CA PRO A 310 -26.22 -6.92 2.55
C PRO A 310 -26.21 -5.94 3.73
N GLY A 311 -27.09 -4.94 3.71
CA GLY A 311 -27.09 -3.80 4.63
C GLY A 311 -26.21 -2.63 4.22
N TYR A 312 -25.39 -2.80 3.17
CA TYR A 312 -24.54 -1.76 2.61
C TYR A 312 -24.86 -1.54 1.12
N PHE A 313 -24.55 -0.34 0.63
CA PHE A 313 -24.55 0.00 -0.79
C PHE A 313 -23.18 0.52 -1.23
N LEU A 314 -22.84 0.33 -2.50
CA LEU A 314 -21.63 0.86 -3.11
C LEU A 314 -21.77 2.35 -3.45
N GLU A 315 -21.05 3.21 -2.73
CA GLU A 315 -20.84 4.59 -3.18
C GLU A 315 -19.74 4.61 -4.24
N THR A 316 -20.16 4.77 -5.50
CA THR A 316 -19.29 4.61 -6.68
C THR A 316 -18.20 5.68 -6.76
N ARG A 317 -18.42 6.89 -6.23
CA ARG A 317 -17.40 7.97 -6.20
C ARG A 317 -16.28 7.70 -5.20
N LEU A 318 -16.58 7.00 -4.11
CA LEU A 318 -15.61 6.67 -3.06
C LEU A 318 -15.01 5.26 -3.23
N SER A 319 -15.65 4.40 -4.04
CA SER A 319 -15.34 2.96 -4.13
C SER A 319 -15.39 2.26 -2.76
N GLN A 320 -16.37 2.64 -1.94
CA GLN A 320 -16.57 2.16 -0.57
C GLN A 320 -18.01 1.67 -0.38
N CYS A 321 -18.19 0.67 0.49
CA CYS A 321 -19.50 0.21 0.92
C CYS A 321 -19.96 1.06 2.10
N LEU A 322 -21.00 1.88 1.89
CA LEU A 322 -21.62 2.69 2.95
C LEU A 322 -22.86 1.96 3.50
N PRO A 323 -23.14 2.06 4.81
CA PRO A 323 -24.36 1.47 5.39
C PRO A 323 -25.61 2.18 4.88
N CYS A 324 -26.73 1.48 4.72
CA CYS A 324 -27.98 2.07 4.26
C CYS A 324 -28.62 3.09 5.22
N GLY A 325 -28.16 3.14 6.48
CA GLY A 325 -28.69 4.03 7.50
C GLY A 325 -29.99 3.51 8.11
N TYR A 326 -30.64 4.34 8.92
CA TYR A 326 -31.76 3.92 9.76
C TYR A 326 -33.14 4.00 9.08
N THR A 327 -33.22 4.50 7.85
CA THR A 327 -34.47 4.68 7.09
C THR A 327 -34.57 3.74 5.88
N ALA A 328 -33.59 2.86 5.67
CA ALA A 328 -33.53 1.97 4.51
C ALA A 328 -32.78 0.66 4.80
N TYR A 329 -33.02 -0.35 3.97
CA TYR A 329 -32.43 -1.69 4.06
C TYR A 329 -31.92 -2.17 2.69
N GLN A 330 -31.05 -3.19 2.68
CA GLN A 330 -30.57 -3.81 1.44
C GLN A 330 -30.34 -5.32 1.58
N PRO A 331 -31.18 -6.19 0.98
CA PRO A 331 -31.01 -7.64 1.05
C PRO A 331 -29.93 -8.21 0.12
N TYR A 332 -29.57 -7.50 -0.95
CA TYR A 332 -28.71 -8.03 -2.01
C TYR A 332 -27.25 -7.56 -1.88
N ARG A 333 -26.33 -8.47 -2.24
CA ARG A 333 -24.90 -8.16 -2.39
C ARG A 333 -24.66 -7.20 -3.56
N ASP A 334 -23.60 -6.40 -3.46
CA ASP A 334 -23.13 -5.47 -4.50
C ASP A 334 -24.18 -4.49 -5.04
N SER A 335 -25.20 -4.15 -4.24
CA SER A 335 -26.17 -3.12 -4.62
C SER A 335 -25.55 -1.72 -4.58
N SER A 336 -25.99 -0.82 -5.44
CA SER A 336 -25.67 0.61 -5.41
C SER A 336 -26.88 1.46 -4.96
N ILE A 337 -27.88 0.82 -4.33
CA ILE A 337 -29.18 1.39 -3.95
C ILE A 337 -29.52 0.86 -2.55
N CYS A 338 -30.30 1.60 -1.77
CA CYS A 338 -30.98 1.10 -0.56
C CYS A 338 -32.50 1.24 -0.73
N TYR A 339 -33.26 0.29 -0.21
CA TYR A 339 -34.72 0.31 -0.25
C TYR A 339 -35.25 0.99 1.01
N SER A 340 -35.98 2.09 0.86
CA SER A 340 -36.58 2.81 2.00
C SER A 340 -37.53 1.92 2.80
N CYS A 341 -37.53 2.07 4.12
CA CYS A 341 -38.58 1.54 4.98
C CYS A 341 -39.93 2.24 4.70
N PRO A 342 -41.08 1.59 5.00
CA PRO A 342 -42.39 2.23 4.98
C PRO A 342 -42.46 3.51 5.85
N PRO A 343 -43.35 4.48 5.53
CA PRO A 343 -43.53 5.69 6.33
C PRO A 343 -43.78 5.39 7.82
N GLY A 344 -43.18 6.20 8.70
CA GLY A 344 -43.24 6.00 10.16
C GLY A 344 -42.43 4.80 10.69
N THR A 345 -41.69 4.08 9.82
CA THR A 345 -40.86 2.94 10.24
C THR A 345 -39.37 3.16 9.95
N ILE A 346 -38.54 2.68 10.88
CA ILE A 346 -37.08 2.85 10.95
C ILE A 346 -36.44 1.49 11.26
N THR A 347 -35.18 1.30 10.90
CA THR A 347 -34.46 0.07 11.21
C THR A 347 -33.83 0.10 12.61
N LEU A 348 -33.55 -1.07 13.19
CA LEU A 348 -32.83 -1.16 14.47
C LEU A 348 -31.31 -0.93 14.34
N THR A 349 -30.76 -1.15 13.15
CA THR A 349 -29.33 -0.97 12.84
C THR A 349 -29.17 -0.29 11.47
N PRO A 350 -28.09 0.47 11.23
CA PRO A 350 -27.88 1.17 9.97
C PRO A 350 -27.49 0.23 8.81
N THR A 351 -27.37 -1.07 9.10
CA THR A 351 -26.93 -2.16 8.22
C THR A 351 -28.06 -3.16 7.96
N ALA A 352 -29.30 -2.70 7.90
CA ALA A 352 -30.47 -3.56 7.79
C ALA A 352 -30.50 -4.33 6.47
N VAL A 353 -30.73 -5.64 6.55
CA VAL A 353 -30.74 -6.59 5.43
C VAL A 353 -32.16 -6.95 4.97
N SER A 354 -33.21 -6.58 5.71
CA SER A 354 -34.58 -6.99 5.45
C SER A 354 -35.60 -5.94 5.89
N ILE A 355 -36.71 -5.84 5.14
CA ILE A 355 -37.88 -5.02 5.51
C ILE A 355 -38.47 -5.42 6.88
N THR A 356 -38.28 -6.67 7.31
CA THR A 356 -38.74 -7.13 8.65
C THR A 356 -37.99 -6.47 9.82
N GLN A 357 -36.87 -5.80 9.54
CA GLN A 357 -36.11 -5.00 10.50
C GLN A 357 -36.58 -3.55 10.56
N CYS A 358 -37.41 -3.08 9.60
CA CYS A 358 -38.17 -1.85 9.74
C CYS A 358 -39.24 -2.06 10.84
N LYS A 359 -39.17 -1.25 11.90
CA LYS A 359 -40.11 -1.20 13.03
C LYS A 359 -40.64 0.23 13.14
N SER A 360 -41.78 0.46 13.80
CA SER A 360 -42.25 1.83 14.08
C SER A 360 -41.15 2.66 14.74
N ASN A 361 -41.07 3.96 14.42
CA ASN A 361 -40.28 4.89 15.22
C ASN A 361 -40.79 4.86 16.69
N CYS A 362 -39.93 5.17 17.65
CA CYS A 362 -40.42 5.53 18.98
C CYS A 362 -41.13 6.90 18.91
N PRO A 363 -42.08 7.21 19.82
CA PRO A 363 -42.82 8.48 19.78
C PRO A 363 -41.90 9.71 19.95
N PRO A 364 -42.42 10.93 19.77
CA PRO A 364 -41.71 12.14 20.19
C PRO A 364 -41.26 12.01 21.66
N GLY A 365 -40.04 12.47 21.95
CA GLY A 365 -39.44 12.37 23.29
C GLY A 365 -38.89 11.00 23.70
N GLU A 366 -38.97 9.94 22.89
CA GLU A 366 -38.43 8.60 23.23
C GLU A 366 -37.47 8.04 22.18
N GLU A 367 -36.33 7.48 22.60
CA GLU A 367 -35.42 6.71 21.75
C GLU A 367 -35.44 5.21 22.08
N ARG A 368 -34.98 4.38 21.12
CA ARG A 368 -34.98 2.93 21.26
C ARG A 368 -33.67 2.42 21.87
N THR A 369 -33.77 1.64 22.96
CA THR A 369 -32.61 0.97 23.57
C THR A 369 -32.15 -0.24 22.74
N ALA A 370 -30.98 -0.78 23.07
CA ALA A 370 -30.46 -2.02 22.47
C ALA A 370 -31.41 -3.22 22.67
N ASP A 371 -32.17 -3.23 23.76
CA ASP A 371 -33.20 -4.25 24.07
C ASP A 371 -34.49 -4.08 23.22
N GLY A 372 -34.54 -3.05 22.37
CA GLY A 372 -35.65 -2.78 21.46
C GLY A 372 -36.82 -1.99 22.05
N ASN A 373 -36.81 -1.73 23.36
CA ASN A 373 -37.84 -0.93 24.03
C ASN A 373 -37.63 0.58 23.79
N CYS A 374 -38.70 1.37 23.85
CA CYS A 374 -38.62 2.83 23.82
C CYS A 374 -38.41 3.38 25.24
N THR A 375 -37.58 4.41 25.37
CA THR A 375 -37.25 5.08 26.65
C THR A 375 -37.13 6.59 26.45
N PRO A 376 -37.57 7.42 27.43
CA PRO A 376 -37.57 8.87 27.28
C PRO A 376 -36.16 9.44 27.15
N CYS A 377 -35.99 10.44 26.26
CA CYS A 377 -34.75 11.16 26.05
C CYS A 377 -34.18 11.66 27.38
N ARG A 378 -32.89 11.42 27.63
CA ARG A 378 -32.21 11.95 28.81
C ARG A 378 -32.16 13.48 28.79
N VAL A 379 -31.95 14.10 29.97
CA VAL A 379 -31.82 15.56 30.11
C VAL A 379 -30.76 16.12 29.16
N GLY A 380 -31.08 17.24 28.51
CA GLY A 380 -30.23 17.87 27.49
C GLY A 380 -30.37 17.30 26.09
N PHE A 381 -31.32 16.40 25.87
CA PHE A 381 -31.67 15.85 24.56
C PHE A 381 -33.19 15.88 24.35
N PHE A 382 -33.61 16.08 23.10
CA PHE A 382 -35.02 16.11 22.67
C PHE A 382 -35.23 15.31 21.39
N LYS A 383 -36.46 14.91 21.08
CA LYS A 383 -36.79 14.18 19.85
C LYS A 383 -38.17 14.58 19.34
N THR A 384 -38.25 15.11 18.12
CA THR A 384 -39.52 15.39 17.43
C THR A 384 -40.13 14.13 16.82
N GLU A 385 -41.21 14.27 16.05
CA GLU A 385 -41.87 13.16 15.35
C GLU A 385 -41.00 12.62 14.19
N ASP A 386 -40.38 13.51 13.41
CA ASP A 386 -39.48 13.17 12.30
C ASP A 386 -38.11 12.63 12.76
N ASP A 387 -37.68 12.98 13.99
CA ASP A 387 -36.38 12.57 14.50
C ASP A 387 -36.32 11.07 14.81
N LEU A 388 -35.22 10.43 14.39
CA LEU A 388 -34.97 9.00 14.57
C LEU A 388 -34.40 8.66 15.96
N PHE A 389 -33.75 9.63 16.61
CA PHE A 389 -33.01 9.50 17.87
C PHE A 389 -33.13 10.80 18.68
N CYS A 390 -32.81 10.74 19.98
CA CYS A 390 -32.74 11.95 20.79
C CYS A 390 -31.56 12.83 20.35
N ARG A 391 -31.86 14.03 19.86
CA ARG A 391 -30.89 15.05 19.42
C ARG A 391 -30.44 15.89 20.62
N PRO A 392 -29.16 16.27 20.70
CA PRO A 392 -28.70 17.16 21.76
C PRO A 392 -29.29 18.56 21.61
N CYS A 393 -29.57 19.21 22.74
CA CYS A 393 -29.76 20.65 22.79
C CYS A 393 -28.49 21.40 22.34
N ASN A 394 -28.63 22.67 21.96
CA ASN A 394 -27.48 23.57 21.79
C ASN A 394 -26.64 23.59 23.10
N PRO A 395 -25.30 23.46 23.06
CA PRO A 395 -24.46 23.31 24.25
C PRO A 395 -24.62 24.35 25.37
N THR A 396 -25.18 25.54 25.10
CA THR A 396 -25.49 26.57 26.11
C THR A 396 -26.75 26.28 26.93
N VAL A 397 -27.60 25.36 26.48
CA VAL A 397 -28.93 25.08 27.06
C VAL A 397 -29.19 23.58 27.20
N THR A 398 -30.16 23.23 28.04
CA THR A 398 -30.57 21.88 28.39
C THR A 398 -32.07 21.85 28.67
N THR A 399 -32.62 20.64 28.85
CA THR A 399 -34.04 20.43 29.19
C THR A 399 -34.23 20.43 30.71
N SER A 400 -35.44 20.73 31.18
CA SER A 400 -35.78 20.64 32.61
C SER A 400 -36.05 19.21 33.09
N THR A 401 -36.51 18.33 32.19
CA THR A 401 -36.85 16.93 32.45
C THR A 401 -36.34 16.01 31.34
N THR A 402 -36.46 14.70 31.55
CA THR A 402 -36.40 13.71 30.48
C THR A 402 -37.65 13.77 29.59
N GLY A 403 -37.58 13.13 28.41
CA GLY A 403 -38.72 12.97 27.51
C GLY A 403 -39.06 14.18 26.63
N ALA A 404 -38.11 15.08 26.39
CA ALA A 404 -38.38 16.33 25.67
C ALA A 404 -38.75 16.11 24.20
N VAL A 405 -39.84 16.73 23.75
CA VAL A 405 -40.44 16.51 22.42
C VAL A 405 -40.07 17.58 21.38
N SER A 406 -39.45 18.68 21.80
CA SER A 406 -39.12 19.82 20.92
C SER A 406 -37.91 20.61 21.41
N GLU A 407 -37.20 21.28 20.49
CA GLU A 407 -36.06 22.15 20.81
C GLU A 407 -36.45 23.33 21.72
N SER A 408 -37.71 23.78 21.67
CA SER A 408 -38.25 24.80 22.57
C SER A 408 -38.27 24.40 24.06
N GLN A 409 -38.09 23.12 24.39
CA GLN A 409 -37.91 22.62 25.75
C GLN A 409 -36.44 22.64 26.21
N CYS A 410 -35.48 22.92 25.31
CA CYS A 410 -34.09 23.25 25.63
C CYS A 410 -33.96 24.71 26.12
N ASN A 411 -34.69 25.09 27.17
CA ASN A 411 -34.78 26.49 27.64
C ASN A 411 -34.01 26.78 28.94
N LEU A 412 -33.44 25.74 29.58
CA LEU A 412 -32.68 25.87 30.82
C LEU A 412 -31.20 26.11 30.51
N THR A 413 -30.49 26.99 31.24
CA THR A 413 -29.05 27.19 30.98
C THR A 413 -28.23 25.97 31.39
N ASN A 414 -27.39 25.47 30.49
CA ASN A 414 -26.56 24.29 30.71
C ASN A 414 -25.34 24.61 31.59
N CYS A 415 -25.49 24.43 32.91
CA CYS A 415 -24.41 24.69 33.86
C CYS A 415 -23.29 23.66 33.78
N LYS A 416 -22.04 24.14 33.84
CA LYS A 416 -20.82 23.31 33.80
C LYS A 416 -20.58 22.62 35.16
N PRO A 417 -19.77 21.55 35.23
CA PRO A 417 -19.47 20.87 36.49
C PRO A 417 -18.84 21.84 37.50
N GLY A 418 -19.25 21.71 38.76
CA GLY A 418 -19.05 22.68 39.84
C GLY A 418 -20.12 23.77 39.95
N PHE A 419 -21.15 23.75 39.10
CA PHE A 419 -22.25 24.70 39.13
C PHE A 419 -23.61 24.00 39.05
N TYR A 420 -24.65 24.65 39.59
CA TYR A 420 -26.04 24.27 39.45
C TYR A 420 -26.87 25.44 38.91
N PHE A 421 -27.96 25.15 38.20
CA PHE A 421 -28.87 26.17 37.69
C PHE A 421 -29.83 26.64 38.78
N ASN A 422 -29.70 27.90 39.21
CA ASN A 422 -30.63 28.49 40.14
C ASN A 422 -31.84 29.06 39.39
N GLN A 423 -33.01 28.46 39.61
CA GLN A 423 -34.26 28.81 38.91
C GLN A 423 -34.80 30.22 39.22
N HIS A 424 -34.42 30.83 40.36
CA HIS A 424 -34.88 32.17 40.72
C HIS A 424 -34.05 33.28 40.08
N PHE A 425 -32.73 33.07 39.96
CA PHE A 425 -31.81 34.02 39.32
C PHE A 425 -31.54 33.71 37.83
N HIS A 426 -32.10 32.62 37.30
CA HIS A 426 -31.83 32.07 35.96
C HIS A 426 -30.34 31.96 35.62
N LEU A 427 -29.51 31.65 36.63
CA LEU A 427 -28.05 31.72 36.56
C LEU A 427 -27.40 30.47 37.16
N CYS A 428 -26.28 30.06 36.56
CA CYS A 428 -25.43 29.01 37.10
C CYS A 428 -24.65 29.51 38.33
N LEU A 429 -25.02 29.03 39.52
CA LEU A 429 -24.32 29.32 40.78
C LEU A 429 -23.36 28.18 41.11
N ARG A 430 -22.25 28.49 41.81
CA ARG A 430 -21.23 27.51 42.20
C ARG A 430 -21.76 26.65 43.36
N CYS A 431 -21.35 25.37 43.41
CA CYS A 431 -21.59 24.55 44.60
C CYS A 431 -20.89 25.12 45.85
N GLY A 432 -21.53 24.96 47.01
CA GLY A 432 -20.98 25.41 48.29
C GLY A 432 -19.88 24.50 48.84
N TYR A 433 -19.32 24.88 50.00
CA TYR A 433 -18.52 23.98 50.81
C TYR A 433 -19.36 22.77 51.26
N GLY A 434 -18.78 21.57 51.23
CA GLY A 434 -19.49 20.32 51.51
C GLY A 434 -20.33 19.80 50.33
N GLU A 435 -20.30 20.46 49.18
CA GLU A 435 -21.04 20.12 47.97
C GLU A 435 -20.14 20.06 46.73
N TYR A 436 -20.54 19.26 45.74
CA TYR A 436 -19.88 19.11 44.45
C TYR A 436 -20.92 18.91 43.33
N GLN A 437 -20.51 19.07 42.07
CA GLN A 437 -21.33 18.63 40.93
C GLN A 437 -20.47 18.21 39.74
N ASP A 438 -20.63 16.96 39.32
CA ASP A 438 -19.98 16.28 38.19
C ASP A 438 -20.83 16.30 36.91
N ASP A 439 -22.16 16.38 37.03
CA ASP A 439 -23.08 16.43 35.88
C ASP A 439 -23.18 17.83 35.25
N ASN A 440 -23.38 17.87 33.93
CA ASN A 440 -23.79 19.10 33.23
C ASN A 440 -25.28 19.37 33.42
N GLY A 441 -25.68 20.63 33.48
CA GLY A 441 -27.09 21.06 33.48
C GLY A 441 -27.85 20.79 34.78
N ALA A 442 -27.16 20.45 35.87
CA ALA A 442 -27.78 20.07 37.14
C ALA A 442 -28.58 21.20 37.81
N LEU A 443 -29.72 20.85 38.41
CA LEU A 443 -30.59 21.79 39.16
C LEU A 443 -30.17 22.00 40.62
N GLN A 444 -29.29 21.14 41.17
CA GLN A 444 -28.78 21.20 42.53
C GLN A 444 -27.38 20.55 42.59
N CYS A 445 -26.61 20.81 43.65
CA CYS A 445 -25.34 20.13 43.89
C CYS A 445 -25.52 18.85 44.72
N LYS A 446 -24.60 17.89 44.55
CA LYS A 446 -24.52 16.66 45.35
C LYS A 446 -23.73 16.96 46.63
N LYS A 447 -24.15 16.38 47.77
CA LYS A 447 -23.48 16.57 49.06
C LYS A 447 -22.35 15.56 49.25
N CYS A 448 -21.27 15.97 49.92
CA CYS A 448 -20.20 15.06 50.32
C CYS A 448 -20.69 13.99 51.33
N PRO A 449 -20.02 12.82 51.39
CA PRO A 449 -20.25 11.83 52.44
C PRO A 449 -20.01 12.39 53.85
N ALA A 450 -20.62 11.78 54.87
CA ALA A 450 -20.42 12.17 56.26
C ALA A 450 -18.93 12.08 56.65
N GLY A 451 -18.41 13.13 57.32
CA GLY A 451 -16.99 13.25 57.65
C GLY A 451 -16.11 13.76 56.50
N TYR A 452 -16.66 14.09 55.33
CA TYR A 452 -15.92 14.66 54.20
C TYR A 452 -16.50 16.02 53.78
N THR A 453 -15.65 16.94 53.34
CA THR A 453 -16.05 18.25 52.82
C THR A 453 -15.20 18.69 51.62
N THR A 454 -15.79 19.46 50.71
CA THR A 454 -15.07 20.12 49.62
C THR A 454 -14.43 21.39 50.15
N LYS A 455 -13.09 21.49 50.08
CA LYS A 455 -12.32 22.67 50.54
C LYS A 455 -12.38 23.87 49.56
N ILE A 456 -13.16 23.79 48.48
CA ILE A 456 -13.25 24.79 47.40
C ILE A 456 -14.70 25.01 46.95
N PHE A 457 -15.03 26.23 46.53
CA PHE A 457 -16.29 26.54 45.85
C PHE A 457 -16.32 25.94 44.44
N GLY A 458 -17.45 25.32 44.09
CA GLY A 458 -17.66 24.71 42.77
C GLY A 458 -16.76 23.51 42.50
N ALA A 459 -16.60 22.65 43.51
CA ALA A 459 -16.01 21.33 43.36
C ALA A 459 -16.75 20.48 42.30
N LYS A 460 -16.01 19.71 41.52
CA LYS A 460 -16.48 19.09 40.28
C LYS A 460 -16.67 17.57 40.37
N SER A 461 -16.29 16.98 41.49
CA SER A 461 -16.24 15.53 41.66
C SER A 461 -16.31 15.17 43.12
N ILE A 462 -16.83 13.97 43.43
CA ILE A 462 -16.75 13.39 44.77
C ILE A 462 -15.30 13.23 45.26
N SER A 463 -14.32 13.16 44.35
CA SER A 463 -12.89 13.17 44.68
C SER A 463 -12.41 14.46 45.35
N ASP A 464 -13.16 15.55 45.24
CA ASP A 464 -12.83 16.85 45.81
C ASP A 464 -13.32 16.96 47.27
N CYS A 465 -14.23 16.08 47.68
CA CYS A 465 -14.57 15.84 49.09
C CYS A 465 -13.36 15.21 49.78
N LYS A 466 -12.73 15.92 50.72
CA LYS A 466 -11.61 15.41 51.53
C LYS A 466 -12.10 15.11 52.94
N SER A 467 -11.49 14.11 53.60
CA SER A 467 -11.78 13.82 55.00
C SER A 467 -11.56 15.09 55.81
N MET A 468 -12.53 15.40 56.66
CA MET A 468 -12.43 16.52 57.59
C MET A 468 -11.41 16.18 58.67
N ASN A 469 -11.20 14.90 59.01
CA ASN A 469 -10.32 14.49 60.09
C ASN A 469 -8.84 14.78 59.79
N GLN A 470 -8.23 15.67 60.55
CA GLN A 470 -6.84 16.11 60.28
C GLN A 470 -5.80 15.17 60.87
N CYS A 471 -6.21 14.30 61.81
CA CYS A 471 -5.38 13.25 62.37
C CYS A 471 -5.25 12.04 61.42
N GLU A 472 -6.30 11.72 60.67
CA GLU A 472 -6.35 10.65 59.66
C GLU A 472 -5.58 11.07 58.39
N THR A 473 -5.75 12.31 57.94
CA THR A 473 -5.12 12.82 56.71
C THR A 473 -3.64 13.19 56.87
N GLY A 474 -3.13 13.29 58.10
CA GLY A 474 -1.76 13.75 58.37
C GLY A 474 -1.52 15.24 58.12
N GLU A 475 -2.58 16.04 57.90
CA GLU A 475 -2.47 17.51 57.79
C GLU A 475 -2.15 18.18 59.15
N HIS A 476 -2.18 17.44 60.25
CA HIS A 476 -1.88 17.92 61.60
C HIS A 476 -0.39 18.29 61.78
N ARG A 477 -0.13 19.33 62.59
CA ARG A 477 1.24 19.77 62.95
C ARG A 477 1.65 19.39 64.38
N CYS A 478 0.99 18.40 64.98
CA CYS A 478 1.37 17.85 66.27
C CYS A 478 2.83 17.34 66.28
N HIS A 479 3.48 17.41 67.45
CA HIS A 479 4.81 16.85 67.63
C HIS A 479 4.82 15.34 67.37
N TRP A 480 5.94 14.77 66.91
CA TRP A 480 6.07 13.33 66.72
C TRP A 480 5.95 12.50 68.02
N LEU A 481 6.13 13.16 69.18
CA LEU A 481 5.89 12.62 70.53
C LEU A 481 4.53 13.04 71.11
N ALA A 482 3.57 13.46 70.28
CA ALA A 482 2.20 13.75 70.65
C ALA A 482 1.21 12.77 70.00
N ALA A 483 0.01 12.70 70.56
CA ALA A 483 -1.17 12.15 69.90
C ALA A 483 -2.00 13.33 69.36
N CYS A 484 -2.40 13.23 68.09
CA CYS A 484 -3.43 14.08 67.51
C CYS A 484 -4.81 13.64 68.01
N PHE A 485 -5.73 14.58 68.20
CA PHE A 485 -7.15 14.29 68.39
C PHE A 485 -8.00 15.29 67.58
N ASP A 486 -8.97 14.75 66.86
CA ASP A 486 -9.88 15.50 66.01
C ASP A 486 -10.87 16.29 66.88
N LEU A 487 -11.26 17.49 66.45
CA LEU A 487 -12.26 18.33 67.12
C LEU A 487 -13.41 18.65 66.14
N PRO A 488 -14.60 19.03 66.65
CA PRO A 488 -15.66 19.50 65.78
C PRO A 488 -15.23 20.75 65.00
N ASP A 489 -15.27 20.66 63.67
CA ASP A 489 -15.01 21.79 62.77
C ASP A 489 -16.06 22.88 62.96
N GLU A 490 -15.61 24.13 63.07
CA GLU A 490 -16.47 25.31 63.19
C GLU A 490 -16.36 26.14 61.90
N GLY A 491 -17.49 26.46 61.27
CA GLY A 491 -17.53 27.32 60.07
C GLY A 491 -16.76 26.79 58.86
N ASN A 492 -16.70 25.46 58.68
CA ASN A 492 -15.86 24.75 57.70
C ASN A 492 -14.33 24.96 57.88
N GLN A 493 -13.87 25.39 59.07
CA GLN A 493 -12.45 25.42 59.39
C GLN A 493 -12.03 24.12 60.08
N PRO A 494 -11.00 23.41 59.56
CA PRO A 494 -10.51 22.16 60.15
C PRO A 494 -9.87 22.39 61.53
N ARG A 495 -10.33 21.68 62.57
CA ARG A 495 -9.84 21.81 63.95
C ARG A 495 -9.36 20.49 64.56
N TYR A 496 -8.10 20.48 65.00
CA TYR A 496 -7.47 19.39 65.75
C TYR A 496 -6.79 19.94 67.00
N GLY A 497 -6.63 19.06 67.99
CA GLY A 497 -5.76 19.26 69.14
C GLY A 497 -4.59 18.28 69.14
N CYS A 498 -3.56 18.63 69.90
CA CYS A 498 -2.35 17.82 70.08
C CYS A 498 -2.06 17.66 71.57
N ARG A 499 -1.68 16.47 72.03
CA ARG A 499 -1.30 16.23 73.44
C ARG A 499 -0.09 15.29 73.50
N CYS A 500 0.94 15.68 74.25
CA CYS A 500 2.14 14.86 74.41
C CYS A 500 1.79 13.45 74.93
N GLN A 501 2.50 12.44 74.42
CA GLN A 501 2.31 11.04 74.80
C GLN A 501 2.80 10.80 76.25
N PRO A 502 2.32 9.75 76.95
CA PRO A 502 2.73 9.46 78.31
C PRO A 502 4.26 9.35 78.45
N GLY A 503 4.85 10.13 79.35
CA GLY A 503 6.30 10.23 79.49
C GLY A 503 6.94 11.44 78.78
N PHE A 504 6.14 12.31 78.17
CA PHE A 504 6.59 13.57 77.55
C PHE A 504 5.75 14.74 78.03
N VAL A 505 6.32 15.95 78.00
CA VAL A 505 5.69 17.19 78.48
C VAL A 505 5.89 18.32 77.47
N GLY A 506 4.92 19.24 77.38
CA GLY A 506 4.92 20.31 76.40
C GLY A 506 3.50 20.71 76.00
N ASN A 507 3.37 21.43 74.89
CA ASN A 507 2.09 21.96 74.39
C ASN A 507 1.42 21.06 73.32
N GLY A 508 2.01 19.89 73.01
CA GLY A 508 1.51 18.98 71.97
C GLY A 508 2.04 19.26 70.56
N PHE A 509 2.50 20.47 70.27
CA PHE A 509 3.21 20.84 69.04
C PHE A 509 4.73 20.75 69.22
N GLU A 510 5.19 20.97 70.44
CA GLU A 510 6.51 20.67 70.96
C GLU A 510 6.34 19.81 72.23
N CYS A 511 7.09 18.70 72.31
CA CYS A 511 7.05 17.78 73.46
C CYS A 511 8.46 17.25 73.76
N THR A 512 8.96 17.53 74.96
CA THR A 512 10.26 17.08 75.45
C THR A 512 10.12 15.92 76.45
N ASP A 513 11.20 15.18 76.70
CA ASP A 513 11.18 14.09 77.67
C ASP A 513 10.91 14.63 79.08
N ILE A 514 9.90 14.08 79.77
CA ILE A 514 9.50 14.56 81.10
C ILE A 514 10.59 14.36 82.18
N CYS A 515 11.62 13.56 81.91
CA CYS A 515 12.79 13.41 82.76
C CYS A 515 13.90 14.43 82.49
N LEU A 516 13.87 15.17 81.37
CA LEU A 516 14.94 16.08 80.96
C LEU A 516 15.06 17.25 81.96
N HIS A 517 16.22 17.34 82.64
CA HIS A 517 16.48 18.28 83.74
C HIS A 517 15.47 18.24 84.91
N LEU A 518 14.64 17.20 85.00
CA LEU A 518 13.69 17.07 86.10
C LEU A 518 14.41 16.77 87.41
N CYS A 519 15.24 15.73 87.45
CA CYS A 519 15.99 15.38 88.64
C CYS A 519 17.29 16.21 88.72
N LEU A 520 17.53 16.81 89.88
CA LEU A 520 18.66 17.67 90.18
C LEU A 520 19.77 16.85 90.88
N ASN A 521 20.94 17.47 91.07
CA ASN A 521 22.04 16.93 91.89
C ASN A 521 22.48 15.50 91.54
N GLY A 522 22.39 15.10 90.26
CA GLY A 522 22.73 13.74 89.80
C GLY A 522 21.64 12.68 90.02
N GLY A 523 20.44 13.07 90.44
CA GLY A 523 19.29 12.17 90.59
C GLY A 523 18.93 11.45 89.29
N LYS A 524 18.73 10.13 89.36
CA LYS A 524 18.33 9.31 88.22
C LYS A 524 16.82 9.36 88.05
N CYS A 525 16.35 9.90 86.93
CA CYS A 525 14.92 9.84 86.59
C CYS A 525 14.53 8.45 86.09
N ILE A 526 13.35 8.00 86.48
CA ILE A 526 12.65 6.85 85.89
C ILE A 526 11.22 7.25 85.53
N LYS A 527 10.62 6.60 84.52
CA LYS A 527 9.20 6.74 84.17
C LYS A 527 8.42 5.54 84.71
N THR A 528 7.25 5.80 85.26
CA THR A 528 6.28 4.76 85.65
C THR A 528 5.58 4.18 84.40
N SER A 529 4.87 3.04 84.56
CA SER A 529 4.07 2.43 83.49
C SER A 529 2.93 3.31 82.95
N ARG A 530 2.58 4.41 83.64
CA ARG A 530 1.63 5.44 83.20
C ARG A 530 2.31 6.72 82.68
N GLY A 531 3.63 6.71 82.49
CA GLY A 531 4.41 7.84 81.98
C GLY A 531 4.76 8.93 83.00
N PHE A 532 4.23 8.88 84.23
CA PHE A 532 4.63 9.84 85.28
C PHE A 532 6.10 9.62 85.69
N PRO A 533 6.89 10.69 85.89
CA PRO A 533 8.27 10.58 86.33
C PRO A 533 8.37 10.29 87.83
N LYS A 534 9.51 9.71 88.24
CA LYS A 534 9.98 9.64 89.62
C LYS A 534 11.50 9.78 89.63
N CYS A 535 12.04 10.61 90.52
CA CYS A 535 13.47 10.68 90.76
C CYS A 535 13.92 9.63 91.78
N ILE A 536 15.10 9.06 91.56
CA ILE A 536 15.87 8.27 92.51
C ILE A 536 17.09 9.10 92.87
N CYS A 537 17.22 9.50 94.14
CA CYS A 537 18.26 10.41 94.57
C CYS A 537 19.56 9.67 94.96
N PRO A 538 20.74 10.27 94.70
CA PRO A 538 21.99 9.78 95.26
C PRO A 538 22.02 10.00 96.79
N PRO A 539 22.92 9.31 97.52
CA PRO A 539 23.08 9.52 98.95
C PRO A 539 23.31 11.01 99.30
N ASN A 540 22.81 11.40 100.48
CA ASN A 540 22.79 12.77 101.01
C ASN A 540 21.77 13.73 100.37
N PHE A 541 20.98 13.30 99.37
CA PHE A 541 19.94 14.11 98.73
C PHE A 541 18.53 13.50 98.81
N GLU A 542 17.51 14.32 99.04
CA GLU A 542 16.09 13.94 98.97
C GLU A 542 15.21 15.05 98.34
N GLY A 543 13.90 14.89 98.39
CA GLY A 543 12.90 15.75 97.74
C GLY A 543 12.29 15.09 96.50
N LYS A 544 11.31 15.75 95.86
CA LYS A 544 10.60 15.17 94.69
C LYS A 544 11.46 15.16 93.42
N ARG A 545 12.50 15.99 93.39
CA ARG A 545 13.46 16.23 92.32
C ARG A 545 14.92 16.07 92.80
N CYS A 546 15.16 15.55 94.01
CA CYS A 546 16.48 15.50 94.67
C CYS A 546 17.07 16.91 94.96
N GLU A 547 16.19 17.85 95.29
CA GLU A 547 16.46 19.27 95.51
C GLU A 547 17.03 19.61 96.89
N LEU A 548 16.89 18.73 97.88
CA LEU A 548 17.34 18.93 99.26
C LEU A 548 18.66 18.19 99.52
N ASN A 549 19.59 18.80 100.27
CA ASN A 549 20.84 18.17 100.74
C ASN A 549 20.92 18.28 102.26
N PHE A 550 21.19 17.17 102.94
CA PHE A 550 21.10 17.07 104.40
C PHE A 550 22.42 17.33 105.13
N ASN A 551 23.56 17.19 104.45
CA ASN A 551 24.89 17.37 105.05
C ASN A 551 25.27 18.85 105.30
N LYS A 552 24.30 19.78 105.13
CA LYS A 552 24.43 21.21 105.49
C LYS A 552 23.79 21.57 106.84
N LYS A 553 23.42 20.59 107.67
CA LYS A 553 22.77 20.84 108.97
C LYS A 553 23.68 20.83 110.20
N GLU A 554 24.94 20.36 110.11
CA GLU A 554 25.77 20.12 111.30
C GLU A 554 26.87 21.18 111.56
N GLU A 555 27.08 22.16 110.67
CA GLU A 555 28.15 23.18 110.82
C GLU A 555 27.78 24.38 111.74
N ASN A 556 26.59 24.42 112.34
CA ASN A 556 26.02 25.66 112.94
C ASN A 556 25.68 25.59 114.45
N GLU A 557 26.05 24.55 115.20
CA GLU A 557 25.57 24.36 116.59
C GLU A 557 26.66 24.16 117.67
N ILE A 558 27.93 24.53 117.42
CA ILE A 558 29.02 24.39 118.41
C ILE A 558 29.96 25.62 118.53
N VAL A 559 29.43 26.85 118.69
CA VAL A 559 30.21 27.99 119.24
C VAL A 559 29.34 28.98 120.06
N VAL A 560 28.71 28.55 121.17
CA VAL A 560 28.29 29.46 122.28
C VAL A 560 28.35 28.74 123.63
N ARG A 561 29.38 29.05 124.44
CA ARG A 561 29.65 28.80 125.89
C ARG A 561 31.18 28.71 126.03
N GLU A 562 31.89 29.62 126.68
CA GLU A 562 31.64 30.35 127.93
C GLU A 562 31.96 31.85 127.84
#